data_AF-A0A525C3X7-F1
#
_entry.id   AF-A0A525C3X7-F1
#
_cell.length_a   1.000
_cell.length_b   1.000
_cell.length_c   1.000
_cell.angle_alpha   90.00
_cell.angle_beta   90.00
_cell.angle_gamma   90.00
#
_symmetry.space_group_name_H-M   'P 1'
#
loop_
_entity.id
_entity.type
_entity.pdbx_description
1 polymer ?
#
loop_
_entity_poly.entity_id
_entity_poly.type
_entity_poly.pdbx_seq_one_letter_code
_entity_poly.pdbx_strand_id
1 'polypeptide(L)'
;MYPPMNNTTHPELVLHLDPALTSFLHPLFERGVGFPATVNLPIGQFMARELDLSVGDVETIQTIFLDSSPVDDIEASMVRDGAVLALSAAMPGLMGATMRRAGTYSSLRQSISHHEDANSDANPEQGVITLKLFNHMLPSFAPKFLARGVLVTGKHANKLFSPLPDSVAQAAPKAEINGQAVDLGHYELSLPEEKTVLLRVADPD
;
A
#
# COMPACT_ATOMS: atom_id res chain seq x y z
N MET A 1 -3.14 4.00 -19.14
CA MET A 1 -2.14 5.09 -19.20
C MET A 1 -2.58 6.13 -18.19
N TYR A 2 -1.96 6.13 -17.00
CA TYR A 2 -2.32 7.02 -15.90
C TYR A 2 -1.75 8.43 -16.15
N PRO A 3 -2.46 9.50 -15.75
CA PRO A 3 -1.97 10.86 -15.93
C PRO A 3 -0.70 11.11 -15.08
N PRO A 4 0.22 11.97 -15.54
CA PRO A 4 1.42 12.30 -14.78
C PRO A 4 1.04 13.02 -13.48
N MET A 5 1.55 12.51 -12.35
CA MET A 5 1.40 13.14 -11.04
C MET A 5 2.14 14.49 -11.00
N ASN A 6 1.49 15.52 -10.45
CA ASN A 6 2.06 16.86 -10.32
C ASN A 6 3.27 16.89 -9.36
N ASN A 7 4.47 16.98 -9.93
CA ASN A 7 5.65 17.76 -9.56
C ASN A 7 6.08 17.96 -8.08
N THR A 8 5.98 16.94 -7.24
CA THR A 8 6.95 16.75 -6.15
C THR A 8 7.95 15.69 -6.64
N THR A 9 9.13 16.11 -7.12
CA THR A 9 10.17 15.19 -7.62
C THR A 9 10.79 14.40 -6.48
N HIS A 10 10.05 13.42 -5.98
CA HIS A 10 10.60 12.32 -5.22
C HIS A 10 11.62 11.61 -6.13
N PRO A 11 12.81 11.25 -5.63
CA PRO A 11 13.67 10.33 -6.37
C PRO A 11 12.87 9.06 -6.67
N GLU A 12 12.90 8.61 -7.92
CA GLU A 12 12.27 7.37 -8.36
C GLU A 12 13.31 6.25 -8.33
N LEU A 13 13.05 5.20 -7.56
CA LEU A 13 13.80 3.94 -7.58
C LEU A 13 12.97 2.90 -8.32
N VAL A 14 13.47 2.44 -9.46
CA VAL A 14 12.87 1.35 -10.23
C VAL A 14 13.72 0.10 -10.05
N LEU A 15 13.08 -1.01 -9.68
CA LEU A 15 13.70 -2.32 -9.60
C LEU A 15 13.15 -3.20 -10.71
N HIS A 16 14.01 -3.75 -11.55
CA HIS A 16 13.64 -4.74 -12.54
C HIS A 16 13.82 -6.12 -11.94
N LEU A 17 12.72 -6.70 -11.47
CA LEU A 17 12.74 -7.89 -10.64
C LEU A 17 11.50 -8.75 -10.93
N ASP A 18 11.71 -10.07 -11.02
CA ASP A 18 10.59 -11.01 -11.10
C ASP A 18 9.60 -10.79 -9.93
N PRO A 19 8.29 -10.63 -10.20
CA PRO A 19 7.27 -10.51 -9.16
C PRO A 19 7.36 -11.55 -8.04
N ALA A 20 7.80 -12.78 -8.33
CA ALA A 20 7.99 -13.85 -7.35
C ALA A 20 9.07 -13.53 -6.30
N LEU A 21 10.02 -12.65 -6.63
CA LEU A 21 11.11 -12.23 -5.75
C LEU A 21 10.77 -10.97 -4.95
N THR A 22 9.56 -10.39 -5.09
CA THR A 22 9.18 -9.15 -4.41
C THR A 22 8.81 -9.33 -2.92
N SER A 23 8.78 -10.57 -2.41
CA SER A 23 8.33 -10.86 -1.05
C SER A 23 9.14 -10.17 0.05
N PHE A 24 10.41 -9.83 -0.20
CA PHE A 24 11.22 -9.04 0.73
C PHE A 24 10.72 -7.59 0.90
N LEU A 25 9.89 -7.08 -0.02
CA LEU A 25 9.28 -5.74 0.05
C LEU A 25 8.00 -5.72 0.91
N HIS A 26 7.45 -6.88 1.27
CA HIS A 26 6.25 -6.98 2.11
C HIS A 26 6.33 -6.20 3.44
N PRO A 27 7.47 -6.16 4.17
CA PRO A 27 7.58 -5.39 5.41
C PRO A 27 7.41 -3.87 5.24
N LEU A 28 7.44 -3.34 4.00
CA LEU A 28 7.08 -1.95 3.72
C LEU A 28 5.57 -1.75 3.86
N PHE A 29 4.77 -2.64 3.28
CA PHE A 29 3.31 -2.59 3.36
C PHE A 29 2.80 -2.85 4.78
N GLU A 30 3.43 -3.74 5.54
CA GLU A 30 3.04 -3.99 6.94
C GLU A 30 3.25 -2.74 7.81
N ARG A 31 4.30 -1.95 7.55
CA ARG A 31 4.57 -0.67 8.21
C ARG A 31 3.64 0.43 7.71
N GLY A 32 3.32 0.40 6.42
CA GLY A 32 2.58 1.40 5.69
C GLY A 32 3.45 2.07 4.63
N VAL A 33 2.93 2.09 3.40
CA VAL A 33 3.52 2.81 2.28
C VAL A 33 2.61 3.96 1.88
N GLY A 34 3.18 5.07 1.45
CA GLY A 34 2.37 6.10 0.80
C GLY A 34 1.87 5.56 -0.54
N PHE A 35 0.61 5.75 -0.84
CA PHE A 35 -0.03 5.26 -2.05
C PHE A 35 -0.70 6.46 -2.75
N PRO A 36 -0.09 6.98 -3.83
CA PRO A 36 -0.69 8.05 -4.59
C PRO A 36 -1.95 7.59 -5.30
N ALA A 37 -3.05 8.31 -5.08
CA ALA A 37 -4.36 7.91 -5.58
C ALA A 37 -5.31 9.09 -5.74
N THR A 38 -6.41 8.85 -6.45
CA THR A 38 -7.58 9.72 -6.34
C THR A 38 -8.26 9.48 -4.98
N VAL A 39 -8.40 10.53 -4.18
CA VAL A 39 -9.04 10.50 -2.84
C VAL A 39 -10.38 11.24 -2.88
N ASN A 40 -11.02 11.38 -1.71
CA ASN A 40 -12.41 11.81 -1.53
C ASN A 40 -13.38 10.85 -2.24
N LEU A 41 -13.13 9.55 -2.07
CA LEU A 41 -13.97 8.47 -2.59
C LEU A 41 -14.43 7.57 -1.43
N PRO A 42 -15.66 7.03 -1.46
CA PRO A 42 -16.04 5.93 -0.59
C PRO A 42 -15.04 4.78 -0.69
N ILE A 43 -14.77 4.07 0.43
CA ILE A 43 -13.80 2.96 0.46
C ILE A 43 -14.09 1.92 -0.62
N GLY A 44 -15.36 1.56 -0.85
CA GLY A 44 -15.72 0.60 -1.91
C GLY A 44 -15.28 1.07 -3.29
N GLN A 45 -15.54 2.34 -3.61
CA GLN A 45 -15.11 2.95 -4.86
C GLN A 45 -13.59 3.11 -4.95
N PHE A 46 -12.91 3.46 -3.85
CA PHE A 46 -11.46 3.54 -3.78
C PHE A 46 -10.81 2.18 -4.04
N MET A 47 -11.31 1.12 -3.40
CA MET A 47 -10.81 -0.25 -3.60
C MET A 47 -10.96 -0.70 -5.06
N ALA A 48 -12.10 -0.43 -5.68
CA ALA A 48 -12.34 -0.80 -7.07
C ALA A 48 -11.50 0.03 -8.06
N ARG A 49 -11.42 1.36 -7.88
CA ARG A 49 -10.80 2.26 -8.86
C ARG A 49 -9.29 2.42 -8.68
N GLU A 50 -8.84 2.54 -7.43
CA GLU A 50 -7.45 2.88 -7.12
C GLU A 50 -6.63 1.64 -6.77
N LEU A 51 -7.22 0.69 -6.04
CA LEU A 51 -6.56 -0.58 -5.75
C LEU A 51 -6.86 -1.66 -6.80
N ASP A 52 -7.74 -1.38 -7.76
CA ASP A 52 -8.12 -2.30 -8.84
C ASP A 52 -8.56 -3.66 -8.27
N LEU A 53 -9.29 -3.65 -7.16
CA LEU A 53 -9.78 -4.84 -6.49
C LEU A 53 -11.12 -5.26 -7.09
N SER A 54 -11.21 -6.52 -7.50
CA SER A 54 -12.46 -7.10 -7.95
C SER A 54 -13.43 -7.29 -6.78
N VAL A 55 -14.71 -7.53 -7.09
CA VAL A 55 -15.71 -7.89 -6.07
C VAL A 55 -15.25 -9.10 -5.24
N GLY A 56 -14.67 -10.12 -5.88
CA GLY A 56 -14.14 -11.29 -5.19
C GLY A 56 -12.97 -10.94 -4.26
N ASP A 57 -12.07 -10.05 -4.66
CA ASP A 57 -10.98 -9.58 -3.78
C ASP A 57 -11.53 -8.87 -2.55
N VAL A 58 -12.52 -7.98 -2.74
CA VAL A 58 -13.17 -7.24 -1.64
C VAL A 58 -13.84 -8.20 -0.66
N GLU A 59 -14.46 -9.29 -1.12
CA GLU A 59 -15.07 -10.30 -0.25
C GLU A 59 -14.03 -11.07 0.58
N THR A 60 -12.81 -11.24 0.07
CA THR A 60 -11.72 -11.82 0.88
C THR A 60 -11.25 -10.87 1.97
N ILE A 61 -11.45 -9.55 1.83
CA ILE A 61 -11.02 -8.54 2.81
C ILE A 61 -12.01 -8.48 3.97
N GLN A 62 -11.68 -9.19 5.05
CA GLN A 62 -12.54 -9.31 6.23
C GLN A 62 -12.40 -8.17 7.23
N THR A 63 -11.30 -7.42 7.18
CA THR A 63 -11.00 -6.38 8.16
C THR A 63 -10.41 -5.17 7.44
N ILE A 64 -11.11 -4.04 7.62
CA ILE A 64 -10.75 -2.75 7.07
C ILE A 64 -10.67 -1.77 8.24
N PHE A 65 -9.55 -1.06 8.33
CA PHE A 65 -9.39 0.07 9.22
C PHE A 65 -9.15 1.33 8.41
N LEU A 66 -9.88 2.38 8.74
CA LEU A 66 -9.64 3.74 8.27
C LEU A 66 -9.23 4.57 9.49
N ASP A 67 -8.04 5.17 9.44
CA ASP A 67 -7.48 5.99 10.53
C ASP A 67 -7.49 5.30 11.90
N SER A 68 -7.15 4.01 11.91
CA SER A 68 -7.17 3.11 13.08
C SER A 68 -8.55 2.73 13.62
N SER A 69 -9.63 3.20 12.98
CA SER A 69 -11.01 2.84 13.32
C SER A 69 -11.52 1.72 12.40
N PRO A 70 -12.18 0.68 12.93
CA PRO A 70 -12.75 -0.37 12.09
C PRO A 70 -13.89 0.19 11.22
N VAL A 71 -14.00 -0.30 9.99
CA VAL A 71 -15.05 0.09 9.04
C VAL A 71 -16.00 -1.06 8.78
N ASP A 72 -17.29 -0.82 9.04
CA ASP A 72 -18.37 -1.76 8.76
C ASP A 72 -19.06 -1.49 7.41
N ASP A 73 -19.22 -0.20 7.08
CA ASP A 73 -19.86 0.26 5.84
C ASP A 73 -18.84 1.00 4.96
N ILE A 74 -18.41 0.32 3.88
CA ILE A 74 -17.42 0.82 2.94
C ILE A 74 -17.98 1.86 1.95
N GLU A 75 -19.31 1.97 1.84
CA GLU A 75 -19.96 2.96 0.98
C GLU A 75 -20.22 4.27 1.74
N ALA A 76 -20.37 4.20 3.07
CA ALA A 76 -20.52 5.37 3.93
C ALA A 76 -19.19 5.98 4.42
N SER A 77 -18.08 5.24 4.31
CA SER A 77 -16.77 5.67 4.82
C SER A 77 -15.89 6.24 3.70
N MET A 78 -15.40 7.47 3.87
CA MET A 78 -14.65 8.21 2.85
C MET A 78 -13.14 8.08 3.04
N VAL A 79 -12.40 7.74 1.97
CA VAL A 79 -10.94 7.81 1.93
C VAL A 79 -10.52 9.23 1.55
N ARG A 80 -9.87 9.94 2.46
CA ARG A 80 -9.38 11.33 2.25
C ARG A 80 -7.87 11.37 2.06
N ASP A 81 -7.37 12.52 1.60
CA ASP A 81 -5.92 12.75 1.59
C ASP A 81 -5.31 12.57 2.99
N GLY A 82 -4.14 11.95 3.06
CA GLY A 82 -3.46 11.65 4.31
C GLY A 82 -4.04 10.50 5.15
N ALA A 83 -5.17 9.89 4.74
CA ALA A 83 -5.79 8.80 5.49
C ALA A 83 -4.88 7.57 5.58
N VAL A 84 -5.05 6.77 6.65
CA VAL A 84 -4.40 5.47 6.83
C VAL A 84 -5.42 4.36 6.57
N LEU A 85 -5.29 3.67 5.43
CA LEU A 85 -6.13 2.53 5.07
C LEU A 85 -5.36 1.23 5.32
N ALA A 86 -5.84 0.43 6.27
CA ALA A 86 -5.29 -0.89 6.57
C ALA A 86 -6.27 -1.99 6.17
N LEU A 87 -5.81 -2.93 5.36
CA LEU A 87 -6.60 -4.03 4.83
C LEU A 87 -6.03 -5.38 5.29
N SER A 88 -6.90 -6.34 5.62
CA SER A 88 -6.53 -7.71 6.00
C SER A 88 -7.61 -8.72 5.59
N ALA A 89 -7.21 -9.86 5.02
CA ALA A 89 -8.13 -10.86 4.49
C ALA A 89 -8.69 -11.87 5.52
N ALA A 90 -8.00 -12.07 6.64
CA ALA A 90 -8.54 -12.74 7.82
C ALA A 90 -7.51 -12.64 8.94
N MET A 91 -7.93 -12.25 10.15
CA MET A 91 -7.13 -12.46 11.35
C MET A 91 -7.65 -13.72 12.05
N PRO A 92 -6.83 -14.75 12.33
CA PRO A 92 -7.25 -15.84 13.21
C PRO A 92 -7.37 -15.38 14.66
N GLY A 93 -8.23 -16.05 15.45
CA GLY A 93 -8.38 -15.80 16.89
C GLY A 93 -9.47 -14.77 17.27
N LEU A 94 -9.57 -14.48 18.57
CA LEU A 94 -10.64 -13.64 19.15
C LEU A 94 -10.64 -12.20 18.60
N MET A 95 -9.45 -11.67 18.29
CA MET A 95 -9.31 -10.34 17.70
C MET A 95 -9.95 -10.30 16.29
N GLY A 96 -9.73 -11.33 15.47
CA GLY A 96 -10.38 -11.45 14.17
C GLY A 96 -11.88 -11.73 14.24
N ALA A 97 -12.32 -12.57 15.19
CA ALA A 97 -13.74 -12.84 15.41
C ALA A 97 -14.54 -11.57 15.76
N THR A 98 -13.90 -10.61 16.42
CA THR A 98 -14.51 -9.34 16.77
C THR A 98 -14.32 -8.27 15.69
N MET A 99 -13.21 -8.27 14.94
CA MET A 99 -12.87 -7.26 13.88
C MET A 99 -13.41 -7.61 12.48
N ARG A 100 -14.10 -8.75 12.32
CA ARG A 100 -14.66 -9.19 11.04
C ARG A 100 -15.85 -8.34 10.64
N ARG A 101 -15.82 -7.78 9.43
CA ARG A 101 -16.94 -7.06 8.82
C ARG A 101 -18.20 -7.94 8.83
N ALA A 102 -19.32 -7.38 9.30
CA ALA A 102 -20.62 -8.05 9.40
C ALA A 102 -20.67 -9.36 10.24
N GLY A 103 -19.77 -9.55 11.21
CA GLY A 103 -19.78 -10.72 12.10
C GLY A 103 -20.86 -10.65 13.21
N THR A 104 -21.19 -11.80 13.82
CA THR A 104 -22.16 -11.94 14.93
C THR A 104 -21.84 -11.06 16.17
N TYR A 105 -20.59 -10.62 16.30
CA TYR A 105 -20.10 -9.75 17.39
C TYR A 105 -19.95 -8.27 16.99
N SER A 106 -20.42 -7.86 15.81
CA SER A 106 -20.40 -6.47 15.32
C SER A 106 -21.05 -5.47 16.30
N SER A 107 -22.07 -5.90 17.04
CA SER A 107 -22.74 -5.09 18.07
C SER A 107 -21.82 -4.67 19.23
N LEU A 108 -20.70 -5.37 19.48
CA LEU A 108 -19.74 -5.03 20.54
C LEU A 108 -18.79 -3.87 20.16
N ARG A 109 -18.81 -3.41 18.90
CA ARG A 109 -17.94 -2.32 18.40
C ARG A 109 -18.67 -1.04 18.01
N GLN A 110 -19.99 -0.98 18.17
CA GLN A 110 -20.77 0.23 17.86
C GLN A 110 -20.25 1.49 18.57
N SER A 111 -19.55 1.34 19.69
CA SER A 111 -18.95 2.46 20.44
C SER A 111 -17.66 3.02 19.83
N ILE A 112 -17.08 2.38 18.79
CA ILE A 112 -15.76 2.68 18.21
C ILE A 112 -15.75 2.74 16.68
N SER A 113 -16.82 2.31 15.99
CA SER A 113 -16.91 2.39 14.54
C SER A 113 -16.97 3.87 14.10
N HIS A 114 -16.21 4.21 13.06
CA HIS A 114 -16.16 5.55 12.52
C HIS A 114 -17.50 5.90 11.87
N HIS A 115 -18.29 6.74 12.53
CA HIS A 115 -19.48 7.38 11.97
C HIS A 115 -19.12 8.84 11.71
N GLU A 116 -18.72 9.15 10.48
CA GLU A 116 -18.58 10.53 10.05
C GLU A 116 -19.50 10.75 8.86
N ASP A 117 -20.20 11.88 8.87
CA ASP A 117 -21.27 12.18 7.93
C ASP A 117 -20.78 12.09 6.48
N ALA A 118 -21.38 11.18 5.71
CA ALA A 118 -21.21 11.05 4.26
C ALA A 118 -21.71 12.29 3.46
N ASN A 119 -21.98 13.42 4.13
CA ASN A 119 -22.53 14.65 3.59
C ASN A 119 -21.48 15.73 3.27
N SER A 120 -20.22 15.37 3.06
CA SER A 120 -19.24 16.31 2.51
C SER A 120 -19.12 16.10 1.01
N ASP A 121 -19.63 17.06 0.21
CA ASP A 121 -19.47 17.19 -1.25
C ASP A 121 -17.99 17.43 -1.64
N ALA A 122 -17.08 16.58 -1.18
CA ALA A 122 -15.67 16.63 -1.52
C ALA A 122 -15.50 16.00 -2.91
N ASN A 123 -15.11 16.82 -3.89
CA ASN A 123 -14.83 16.32 -5.23
C ASN A 123 -13.60 15.38 -5.22
N PRO A 124 -13.58 14.36 -6.09
CA PRO A 124 -12.40 13.53 -6.28
C PRO A 124 -11.18 14.38 -6.63
N GLU A 125 -10.07 14.16 -5.92
CA GLU A 125 -8.82 14.90 -6.12
C GLU A 125 -7.61 13.98 -6.01
N GLN A 126 -6.43 14.45 -6.44
CA GLN A 126 -5.19 13.70 -6.26
C GLN A 126 -4.67 13.88 -4.83
N GLY A 127 -4.34 12.79 -4.18
CA GLY A 127 -3.78 12.76 -2.83
C GLY A 127 -2.86 11.57 -2.60
N VAL A 128 -2.40 11.43 -1.37
CA VAL A 128 -1.58 10.31 -0.91
C VAL A 128 -2.17 9.77 0.37
N ILE A 129 -2.50 8.48 0.38
CA ILE A 129 -2.89 7.77 1.59
C ILE A 129 -1.73 6.92 2.11
N THR A 130 -1.77 6.49 3.36
CA THR A 130 -0.94 5.38 3.83
C THR A 130 -1.69 4.07 3.66
N LEU A 131 -1.21 3.20 2.77
CA LEU A 131 -1.76 1.86 2.56
C LEU A 131 -0.99 0.83 3.39
N LYS A 132 -1.71 0.04 4.18
CA LYS A 132 -1.18 -1.09 4.94
C LYS A 132 -1.85 -2.39 4.51
N LEU A 133 -1.04 -3.41 4.26
CA LEU A 133 -1.51 -4.76 3.95
C LEU A 133 -0.95 -5.75 4.96
N PHE A 134 -1.78 -6.69 5.38
CA PHE A 134 -1.40 -7.72 6.33
C PHE A 134 -1.76 -9.11 5.83
N ASN A 135 -1.11 -10.10 6.43
CA ASN A 135 -1.38 -11.53 6.25
C ASN A 135 -1.23 -11.97 4.79
N HIS A 136 -2.06 -12.90 4.35
CA HIS A 136 -1.96 -13.57 3.05
C HIS A 136 -2.34 -12.70 1.84
N MET A 137 -2.67 -11.42 2.04
CA MET A 137 -2.96 -10.49 0.96
C MET A 137 -1.72 -9.96 0.25
N LEU A 138 -0.60 -9.92 0.96
CA LEU A 138 0.65 -9.35 0.47
C LEU A 138 1.10 -10.01 -0.85
N PRO A 139 1.19 -11.35 -0.97
CA PRO A 139 1.63 -11.98 -2.23
C PRO A 139 0.74 -11.66 -3.44
N SER A 140 -0.55 -11.44 -3.22
CA SER A 140 -1.51 -11.21 -4.30
C SER A 140 -1.56 -9.75 -4.77
N PHE A 141 -1.39 -8.79 -3.85
CA PHE A 141 -1.60 -7.37 -4.17
C PHE A 141 -0.34 -6.51 -4.14
N ALA A 142 0.66 -6.86 -3.32
CA ALA A 142 1.89 -6.08 -3.23
C ALA A 142 2.59 -5.91 -4.59
N PRO A 143 2.74 -6.96 -5.45
CA PRO A 143 3.37 -6.78 -6.76
C PRO A 143 2.66 -5.75 -7.63
N LYS A 144 1.32 -5.78 -7.66
CA LYS A 144 0.50 -4.82 -8.43
C LYS A 144 0.69 -3.39 -7.95
N PHE A 145 0.70 -3.18 -6.63
CA PHE A 145 0.89 -1.85 -6.06
C PHE A 145 2.32 -1.34 -6.25
N LEU A 146 3.33 -2.21 -6.15
CA LEU A 146 4.71 -1.88 -6.46
C LEU A 146 4.88 -1.51 -7.93
N ALA A 147 4.21 -2.18 -8.87
CA ALA A 147 4.25 -1.82 -10.29
C ALA A 147 3.68 -0.43 -10.58
N ARG A 148 2.57 -0.09 -9.90
CA ARG A 148 1.97 1.26 -9.95
C ARG A 148 2.89 2.31 -9.30
N GLY A 149 3.55 1.93 -8.22
CA GLY A 149 4.49 2.78 -7.48
C GLY A 149 3.95 3.17 -6.11
N VAL A 150 4.83 3.06 -5.12
CA VAL A 150 4.55 3.38 -3.72
C VAL A 150 5.60 4.32 -3.18
N LEU A 151 5.20 5.18 -2.27
CA LEU A 151 6.07 6.14 -1.60
C LEU A 151 6.61 5.54 -0.31
N VAL A 152 7.93 5.55 -0.15
CA VAL A 152 8.63 5.08 1.05
C VAL A 152 9.66 6.10 1.49
N THR A 153 9.97 6.15 2.78
CA THR A 153 11.09 6.97 3.26
C THR A 153 12.42 6.37 2.78
N GLY A 154 13.40 7.21 2.43
CA GLY A 154 14.75 6.77 2.07
C GLY A 154 15.38 5.86 3.13
N LYS A 155 15.13 6.13 4.41
CA LYS A 155 15.57 5.28 5.53
C LYS A 155 15.10 3.82 5.40
N HIS A 156 13.81 3.62 5.12
CA HIS A 156 13.24 2.28 4.97
C HIS A 156 13.71 1.61 3.68
N ALA A 157 13.86 2.36 2.59
CA ALA A 157 14.46 1.84 1.37
C ALA A 157 15.89 1.35 1.63
N ASN A 158 16.78 2.21 2.14
CA ASN A 158 18.18 1.89 2.40
C ASN A 158 18.34 0.65 3.29
N LYS A 159 17.53 0.54 4.34
CA LYS A 159 17.53 -0.61 5.24
C LYS A 159 17.14 -1.92 4.55
N LEU A 160 16.27 -1.86 3.55
CA LEU A 160 15.77 -3.05 2.87
C LEU A 160 16.72 -3.56 1.78
N PHE A 161 17.45 -2.64 1.16
CA PHE A 161 18.39 -2.97 0.08
C PHE A 161 19.81 -3.24 0.58
N SER A 162 20.08 -3.13 1.89
CA SER A 162 21.41 -3.35 2.47
C SER A 162 21.39 -4.22 3.74
N PRO A 163 21.81 -5.51 3.66
CA PRO A 163 22.03 -6.29 2.44
C PRO A 163 20.70 -6.78 1.84
N LEU A 164 20.68 -6.94 0.51
CA LEU A 164 19.63 -7.68 -0.17
C LEU A 164 19.57 -9.14 0.30
N PRO A 165 18.39 -9.78 0.33
CA PRO A 165 18.29 -11.22 0.54
C PRO A 165 19.07 -11.99 -0.53
N ASP A 166 19.71 -13.11 -0.16
CA ASP A 166 20.56 -13.90 -1.07
C ASP A 166 19.86 -14.28 -2.38
N SER A 167 18.57 -14.64 -2.32
CA SER A 167 17.78 -14.99 -3.51
C SER A 167 17.63 -13.82 -4.49
N VAL A 168 17.52 -12.59 -3.97
CA VAL A 168 17.42 -11.36 -4.75
C VAL A 168 18.81 -10.95 -5.23
N ALA A 169 19.83 -11.03 -4.38
CA ALA A 169 21.21 -10.71 -4.75
C ALA A 169 21.72 -11.63 -5.88
N GLN A 170 21.41 -12.93 -5.83
CA GLN A 170 21.76 -13.90 -6.89
C GLN A 170 21.06 -13.62 -8.22
N ALA A 171 19.85 -13.06 -8.19
CA ALA A 171 19.13 -12.64 -9.39
C ALA A 171 19.75 -11.39 -10.04
N ALA A 172 20.66 -10.70 -9.36
CA ALA A 172 21.34 -9.49 -9.81
C ALA A 172 20.38 -8.48 -10.48
N PRO A 173 19.32 -8.04 -9.76
CA PRO A 173 18.30 -7.18 -10.35
C PRO A 173 18.92 -5.88 -10.86
N LYS A 174 18.51 -5.48 -12.07
CA LYS A 174 18.81 -4.13 -12.54
C LYS A 174 18.01 -3.15 -11.68
N ALA A 175 18.64 -2.04 -11.31
CA ALA A 175 17.97 -0.97 -10.61
C ALA A 175 18.32 0.38 -11.22
N GLU A 176 17.39 1.32 -11.12
CA GLU A 176 17.56 2.67 -11.63
C GLU A 176 17.13 3.67 -10.56
N ILE A 177 17.93 4.72 -10.35
CA ILE A 177 17.51 5.92 -9.61
C ILE A 177 17.37 7.06 -10.60
N ASN A 178 16.16 7.61 -10.73
CA ASN A 178 15.82 8.66 -11.69
C ASN A 178 16.24 8.31 -13.14
N GLY A 179 16.07 7.04 -13.52
CA GLY A 179 16.47 6.51 -14.83
C GLY A 179 17.96 6.25 -15.02
N GLN A 180 18.79 6.44 -13.98
CA GLN A 180 20.22 6.10 -14.03
C GLN A 180 20.46 4.75 -13.36
N ALA A 181 21.09 3.82 -14.08
CA ALA A 181 21.40 2.49 -13.56
C ALA A 181 22.28 2.56 -12.30
N VAL A 182 21.92 1.77 -11.29
CA VAL A 182 22.65 1.63 -10.02
C VAL A 182 22.87 0.16 -9.68
N ASP A 183 24.03 -0.16 -9.10
CA ASP A 183 24.38 -1.51 -8.65
C ASP A 183 23.99 -1.74 -7.20
N LEU A 184 22.86 -2.43 -6.97
CA LEU A 184 22.38 -2.73 -5.61
C LEU A 184 23.31 -3.62 -4.78
N GLY A 185 24.27 -4.33 -5.39
CA GLY A 185 25.19 -5.22 -4.68
C GLY A 185 26.29 -4.49 -3.91
N HIS A 186 26.65 -3.27 -4.35
CA HIS A 186 27.74 -2.48 -3.76
C HIS A 186 27.33 -1.06 -3.37
N TYR A 187 26.21 -0.54 -3.90
CA TYR A 187 25.68 0.74 -3.47
C TYR A 187 24.84 0.55 -2.20
N GLU A 188 25.27 1.20 -1.11
CA GLU A 188 24.26 1.83 -0.25
C GLU A 188 23.50 2.78 -1.16
N LEU A 189 22.25 2.45 -1.49
CA LEU A 189 21.33 3.39 -2.10
C LEU A 189 21.43 4.66 -1.26
N SER A 190 22.12 5.69 -1.76
CA SER A 190 22.42 6.89 -0.97
C SER A 190 21.20 7.80 -0.96
N LEU A 191 20.01 7.20 -0.79
CA LEU A 191 18.74 7.90 -0.75
C LEU A 191 18.72 8.70 0.55
N PRO A 192 18.42 10.02 0.51
CA PRO A 192 18.36 10.81 1.72
C PRO A 192 17.31 10.24 2.68
N GLU A 193 17.71 9.90 3.91
CA GLU A 193 16.87 9.13 4.83
C GLU A 193 15.50 9.76 5.08
N GLU A 194 15.47 11.10 5.20
CA GLU A 194 14.30 11.91 5.50
C GLU A 194 13.42 12.22 4.27
N LYS A 195 13.88 11.86 3.06
CA LYS A 195 13.10 12.09 1.84
C LYS A 195 12.22 10.92 1.51
N THR A 196 11.05 11.22 1.00
CA THR A 196 10.18 10.24 0.36
C THR A 196 10.73 9.90 -1.03
N VAL A 197 10.77 8.61 -1.33
CA VAL A 197 11.25 7.97 -2.57
C VAL A 197 10.05 7.27 -3.20
N LEU A 198 9.86 7.44 -4.52
CA LEU A 198 8.91 6.65 -5.27
C LEU A 198 9.58 5.32 -5.64
N LEU A 199 9.12 4.23 -5.04
CA LEU A 199 9.59 2.88 -5.33
C LEU A 199 8.65 2.21 -6.33
N ARG A 200 9.22 1.68 -7.41
CA ARG A 200 8.51 0.87 -8.41
C ARG A 200 9.23 -0.44 -8.69
N VAL A 201 8.45 -1.47 -9.00
CA VAL A 201 8.96 -2.74 -9.53
C VAL A 201 8.46 -2.91 -10.96
N ALA A 202 9.37 -3.15 -11.89
CA ALA A 202 9.09 -3.46 -13.28
C ALA A 202 9.49 -4.90 -13.57
N ASP A 203 8.87 -5.49 -14.60
CA ASP A 203 9.26 -6.80 -15.10
C ASP A 203 10.72 -6.76 -15.60
N PRO A 204 11.50 -7.82 -15.37
CA PRO A 204 12.86 -7.90 -15.90
C PRO A 204 12.83 -7.99 -17.44
N ASP A 205 13.65 -7.18 -18.13
CA ASP A 205 13.85 -7.25 -19.59
C ASP A 205 14.37 -8.62 -20.06
#